data_AF-A0A7H9HQK3-F1
#
_entry.id   AF-A0A7H9HQK3-F1
#
_cell.length_a   1.000
_cell.length_b   1.000
_cell.length_c   1.000
_cell.angle_alpha   90.00
_cell.angle_beta   90.00
_cell.angle_gamma   90.00
#
_symmetry.space_group_name_H-M   'P 1'
#
loop_
_entity.id
_entity.type
_entity.pdbx_description
1 polymer ?
#
loop_
_entity_poly.entity_id
_entity_poly.type
_entity_poly.pdbx_seq_one_letter_code
_entity_poly.pdbx_strand_id
1 'polypeptide(L)'
;MKPVVSATSAWACTILSAFGVIILSVIAHLFNTNHESFVGSVNDPEDGAAVAHTVYLAALVYLIFFAFCGFQVYLTRRKQSIALR
;
A
#
# COMPACT_ATOMS: atom_id res chain seq x y z
N MET A 1 -9.17 -12.04 -20.61
CA MET A 1 -9.60 -10.65 -20.30
C MET A 1 -8.52 -9.67 -20.74
N LYS A 2 -8.83 -8.56 -21.42
CA LYS A 2 -7.85 -7.52 -21.77
C LYS A 2 -7.43 -6.76 -20.50
N PRO A 3 -6.13 -6.53 -20.24
CA PRO A 3 -5.71 -5.70 -19.10
C PRO A 3 -6.26 -4.28 -19.30
N VAL A 4 -6.85 -3.72 -18.25
CA VAL A 4 -7.49 -2.39 -18.27
C VAL A 4 -6.43 -1.28 -18.14
N VAL A 5 -5.27 -1.60 -17.56
CA VAL A 5 -4.19 -0.67 -17.27
C VAL A 5 -2.92 -1.12 -17.98
N SER A 6 -2.07 -0.18 -18.40
CA SER A 6 -0.80 -0.50 -19.06
C SER A 6 0.10 -1.36 -18.15
N ALA A 7 0.89 -2.27 -18.74
CA ALA A 7 1.77 -3.17 -18.02
C ALA A 7 2.74 -2.42 -17.07
N THR A 8 3.27 -1.30 -17.53
CA THR A 8 4.23 -0.46 -16.80
C THR A 8 3.56 0.24 -15.61
N SER A 9 2.36 0.80 -15.82
CA SER A 9 1.60 1.47 -14.75
C SER A 9 1.13 0.47 -13.69
N ALA A 10 0.70 -0.73 -14.08
CA ALA A 10 0.30 -1.78 -13.14
C ALA A 10 1.48 -2.28 -12.29
N TRP A 11 2.67 -2.38 -12.87
CA TRP A 11 3.88 -2.75 -12.15
C TRP A 11 4.31 -1.67 -11.15
N ALA A 12 4.33 -0.40 -11.57
CA ALA A 12 4.63 0.73 -10.68
C ALA A 12 3.62 0.83 -9.52
N CYS A 13 2.31 0.67 -9.81
CA CYS A 13 1.26 0.63 -8.80
C CYS A 13 1.49 -0.50 -7.78
N THR A 14 1.87 -1.69 -8.24
CA THR A 14 2.09 -2.85 -7.36
C THR A 14 3.27 -2.59 -6.39
N ILE A 15 4.36 -2.01 -6.89
CA ILE A 15 5.53 -1.68 -6.07
C ILE A 15 5.17 -0.61 -5.03
N LEU A 16 4.57 0.50 -5.47
CA LEU A 16 4.16 1.57 -4.56
C LEU A 16 3.19 1.07 -3.50
N SER A 17 2.24 0.22 -3.86
CA SER A 17 1.27 -0.34 -2.92
C SER A 17 1.93 -1.30 -1.93
N ALA A 18 2.92 -2.09 -2.36
CA ALA A 18 3.67 -2.98 -1.45
C ALA A 18 4.44 -2.18 -0.39
N PHE A 19 5.15 -1.12 -0.80
CA PHE A 19 5.85 -0.24 0.13
C PHE A 19 4.86 0.54 1.01
N GLY A 20 3.74 1.00 0.45
CA GLY A 20 2.69 1.69 1.19
C GLY A 20 2.14 0.85 2.34
N VAL A 21 1.80 -0.42 2.09
CA VAL A 21 1.33 -1.33 3.14
C VAL A 21 2.37 -1.53 4.24
N ILE A 22 3.63 -1.77 3.88
CA ILE A 22 4.71 -2.03 4.86
C ILE A 22 4.98 -0.79 5.70
N ILE A 23 5.18 0.37 5.07
CA ILE A 23 5.55 1.60 5.77
C ILE A 23 4.39 2.09 6.64
N LEU A 24 3.16 2.11 6.11
CA LEU A 24 2.00 2.59 6.87
C LEU A 24 1.64 1.66 8.03
N SER A 25 1.82 0.33 7.89
CA SER A 25 1.57 -0.59 9.00
C SER A 25 2.55 -0.40 10.15
N VAL A 26 3.83 -0.17 9.86
CA VAL A 26 4.85 0.16 10.88
C VAL A 26 4.52 1.49 11.54
N ILE A 27 4.24 2.54 10.75
CA ILE A 27 3.90 3.86 11.28
C ILE A 27 2.63 3.80 12.15
N ALA A 28 1.59 3.10 11.72
CA ALA A 28 0.37 2.93 12.52
C ALA A 28 0.65 2.24 13.86
N HIS A 29 1.55 1.26 13.88
CA HIS A 29 1.98 0.62 15.12
C HIS A 29 2.76 1.58 16.04
N LEU A 30 3.61 2.44 15.49
CA LEU A 30 4.35 3.43 16.27
C LEU A 30 3.42 4.51 16.86
N PHE A 31 2.40 4.96 16.12
CA PHE A 31 1.37 5.85 16.65
C PHE A 31 0.54 5.18 17.75
N ASN A 32 0.21 3.89 17.61
CA ASN A 32 -0.57 3.16 18.63
C ASN A 32 0.23 2.89 19.92
N THR A 33 1.55 2.79 19.83
CA THR A 33 2.44 2.63 21.00
C THR A 33 2.87 3.96 21.61
N ASN A 34 2.35 5.09 21.12
CA ASN A 34 2.68 6.45 21.55
C ASN A 34 4.21 6.69 21.56
N HIS A 35 4.88 6.30 20.47
CA HIS A 35 6.33 6.46 20.37
C HIS A 35 6.72 7.94 20.32
N GLU A 36 7.71 8.34 21.13
CA GLU A 36 8.13 9.74 21.31
C GLU A 36 8.53 10.46 20.01
N SER A 37 8.97 9.73 18.97
CA SER A 37 9.28 10.31 17.66
C SER A 37 8.05 10.74 16.84
N PHE A 38 6.84 10.36 17.25
CA PHE A 38 5.59 10.64 16.50
C PHE A 38 4.52 11.37 17.32
N VAL A 39 4.60 11.31 18.66
CA VAL A 39 3.67 11.97 19.59
C VAL A 39 4.39 12.71 20.73
N GLY A 40 5.72 12.91 20.63
CA GLY A 40 6.53 13.48 21.71
C GLY A 40 6.76 14.99 21.62
N SER A 41 6.50 15.63 20.46
CA SER A 41 6.64 17.07 20.28
C SER A 41 5.36 17.82 20.62
N VAL A 42 5.48 19.09 21.01
CA VAL A 42 4.33 19.99 21.28
C VAL A 42 3.51 20.26 20.01
N ASN A 43 4.11 20.05 18.83
CA ASN A 43 3.45 20.18 17.53
C ASN A 43 2.89 18.85 17.00
N ASP A 44 3.14 17.74 17.70
CA ASP A 44 2.66 16.42 17.29
C ASP A 44 1.21 16.19 17.78
N PRO A 45 0.44 15.31 17.13
CA PRO A 45 -0.91 14.99 17.57
C PRO A 45 -0.92 14.38 18.97
N GLU A 46 -1.70 14.95 19.90
CA GLU A 46 -1.90 14.39 21.25
C GLU A 46 -2.56 13.00 21.21
N ASP A 47 -3.44 12.77 20.24
CA ASP A 47 -4.26 11.56 20.12
C ASP A 47 -3.66 10.56 19.11
N GLY A 48 -2.54 9.93 19.49
CA GLY A 48 -1.84 8.95 18.66
C GLY A 48 -2.72 7.79 18.19
N ALA A 49 -3.69 7.36 19.02
CA ALA A 49 -4.63 6.29 18.68
C ALA A 49 -5.59 6.67 17.54
N ALA A 50 -6.07 7.92 17.50
CA ALA A 50 -6.95 8.40 16.43
C ALA A 50 -6.22 8.43 15.09
N VAL A 51 -4.97 8.91 15.10
CA VAL A 51 -4.10 8.92 13.90
C VAL A 51 -3.80 7.49 13.47
N ALA A 52 -3.41 6.59 14.39
CA ALA A 52 -3.15 5.19 14.10
C ALA A 52 -4.32 4.52 13.37
N HIS A 53 -5.56 4.77 13.81
CA HIS A 53 -6.75 4.21 13.16
C HIS A 53 -6.89 4.65 11.70
N THR A 54 -6.67 5.94 11.41
CA THR A 54 -6.70 6.45 10.03
C THR A 54 -5.58 5.87 9.16
N VAL A 55 -4.39 5.70 9.73
CA VAL A 55 -3.22 5.13 9.02
C VAL A 55 -3.44 3.64 8.74
N TYR A 56 -4.07 2.90 9.66
CA TYR A 56 -4.47 1.51 9.42
C TYR A 56 -5.49 1.38 8.28
N LEU A 57 -6.47 2.29 8.22
CA LEU A 57 -7.42 2.33 7.09
C LEU A 57 -6.69 2.64 5.77
N ALA A 58 -5.74 3.57 5.77
CA ALA A 58 -4.94 3.86 4.58
C ALA A 58 -4.12 2.63 4.13
N ALA A 59 -3.49 1.91 5.07
CA ALA A 59 -2.77 0.68 4.77
C ALA A 59 -3.69 -0.39 4.14
N LEU A 60 -4.94 -0.50 4.62
CA LEU A 60 -5.94 -1.40 4.05
C LEU A 60 -6.31 -1.02 2.61
N VAL A 61 -6.44 0.28 2.31
CA VAL A 61 -6.68 0.76 0.93
C VAL A 61 -5.51 0.40 0.01
N TYR A 62 -4.27 0.59 0.45
CA TYR A 62 -3.09 0.17 -0.33
C TYR A 62 -3.02 -1.34 -0.52
N LEU A 63 -3.51 -2.14 0.42
CA LEU A 63 -3.61 -3.59 0.27
C LEU A 63 -4.59 -3.98 -0.85
N ILE A 64 -5.74 -3.29 -0.94
CA ILE A 64 -6.70 -3.48 -2.04
C ILE A 64 -6.06 -3.14 -3.39
N PHE A 65 -5.33 -2.02 -3.48
CA PHE A 65 -4.60 -1.65 -4.69
C PHE A 65 -3.51 -2.65 -5.04
N PHE A 66 -2.78 -3.17 -4.05
CA PHE A 66 -1.77 -4.20 -4.25
C PHE A 66 -2.39 -5.48 -4.86
N ALA A 67 -3.52 -5.94 -4.33
CA ALA A 67 -4.22 -7.10 -4.86
C ALA A 67 -4.73 -6.88 -6.30
N PHE A 68 -5.33 -5.72 -6.56
CA PHE A 68 -5.86 -5.38 -7.88
C PHE A 68 -4.76 -5.20 -8.94
N CYS A 69 -3.77 -4.35 -8.68
CA CYS A 69 -2.65 -4.11 -9.58
C CYS A 69 -1.79 -5.38 -9.75
N GLY A 70 -1.59 -6.16 -8.68
CA GLY A 70 -0.90 -7.45 -8.73
C GLY A 70 -1.62 -8.47 -9.62
N PHE A 71 -2.95 -8.56 -9.53
CA PHE A 71 -3.74 -9.42 -10.41
C PHE A 71 -3.63 -8.99 -11.88
N GLN A 72 -3.61 -7.68 -12.17
CA GLN A 72 -3.41 -7.17 -13.53
C GLN A 72 -2.02 -7.47 -14.09
N VAL A 73 -0.97 -7.37 -13.25
CA VAL A 73 0.40 -7.78 -13.63
C VAL A 73 0.45 -9.28 -13.94
N TYR A 74 -0.20 -10.12 -13.11
CA TYR A 74 -0.27 -11.56 -13.33
C TYR A 74 -0.94 -11.91 -14.68
N LEU A 75 -2.10 -11.31 -14.96
CA LEU A 75 -2.82 -11.51 -16.24
C LEU A 75 -2.00 -11.04 -17.44
N THR A 76 -1.27 -9.92 -17.30
CA THR A 76 -0.41 -9.40 -18.37
C THR A 76 0.73 -10.36 -18.69
N ARG A 77 1.40 -10.90 -17.67
CA ARG A 77 2.47 -11.91 -17.85
C ARG A 77 1.95 -13.20 -18.50
N ARG A 78 0.77 -13.69 -18.08
CA ARG A 78 0.11 -14.86 -18.68
C ARG A 78 -0.20 -14.66 -20.17
N LYS A 79 -0.61 -13.46 -20.59
CA LYS A 79 -0.86 -13.18 -22.02
C LYS A 79 0.40 -13.15 -22.84
N GLN A 80 1.47 -12.52 -22.34
CA GLN A 80 2.74 -12.49 -23.05
C GLN A 80 3.30 -13.90 -23.27
N SER A 81 3.16 -14.80 -22.29
CA SER A 81 3.62 -16.20 -22.46
C SER A 81 2.82 -16.98 -23.50
N ILE A 82 1.54 -16.65 -23.72
CA ILE A 82 0.70 -17.31 -24.74
C ILE A 82 0.95 -16.73 -26.13
N ALA A 83 1.30 -15.44 -26.24
CA ALA A 83 1.60 -14.81 -27.52
C ALA A 83 3.00 -15.15 -28.08
N LEU A 84 3.90 -15.66 -27.24
CA LEU A 84 5.27 -16.06 -27.60
C LEU A 84 5.39 -17.57 -27.93
N ARG A 85 4.28 -18.33 -27.88
CA ARG A 85 4.22 -19.76 -28.16
C ARG A 85 3.29 -20.02 -29.32
#